data_AF-A0A7X5V691-F1
#
_entry.id   AF-A0A7X5V691-F1
#
_cell.length_a   1.000
_cell.length_b   1.000
_cell.length_c   1.000
_cell.angle_alpha   90.00
_cell.angle_beta   90.00
_cell.angle_gamma   90.00
#
_symmetry.space_group_name_H-M   'P 1'
#
loop_
_entity.id
_entity.type
_entity.pdbx_description
1 polymer ?
#
loop_
_entity_poly.entity_id
_entity_poly.type
_entity_poly.pdbx_seq_one_letter_code
_entity_poly.pdbx_strand_id
1 'polypeptide(L)'
;MALIQGIPGEFEPQPWGEAILRSGELLLLRIARRPADHEVRLPGLATTPRHVVEDHTGKALTWRRDGTDLVVRLPEAGEPPVVRVALQGKLRIVPQDTVTANADGVWDLTPTGTTAHLVARRAGDVGIRFVGMVEPDSRHHIRLAGRRYGVTGHELTRTTIGPFPVPERRVVPLGVPTGVRRVLVAPVGTVLASIHPGRDEVTVVVTNFGRTSARGEVALPLPPGCTATEQTWTFDGLDPGRSIGWVTRITGPAGDRELRARLEAGRRSASSPYVVRL
;
A
#
# COMPACT_ATOMS: atom_id res chain seq x y z
N MET A 1 7.56 5.46 12.31
CA MET A 1 7.89 4.15 11.74
C MET A 1 6.82 3.16 12.17
N ALA A 2 6.22 2.44 11.23
CA ALA A 2 5.17 1.47 11.51
C ALA A 2 5.69 0.04 11.47
N LEU A 3 5.01 -0.90 12.15
CA LEU A 3 5.60 -2.18 12.54
C LEU A 3 4.60 -3.32 12.37
N ILE A 4 5.04 -4.44 11.77
CA ILE A 4 4.42 -5.77 11.96
C ILE A 4 4.99 -6.40 13.24
N GLN A 5 4.19 -7.16 14.00
CA GLN A 5 4.67 -8.00 15.11
C GLN A 5 4.60 -9.49 14.77
N GLY A 6 5.78 -10.11 14.72
CA GLY A 6 6.16 -11.53 14.78
C GLY A 6 5.12 -12.64 14.58
N ILE A 7 5.16 -13.29 13.42
CA ILE A 7 4.86 -14.70 13.17
C ILE A 7 6.12 -15.36 12.55
N PRO A 8 6.48 -16.63 12.80
CA PRO A 8 7.65 -17.24 12.13
C PRO A 8 7.45 -17.32 10.59
N GLY A 9 8.41 -16.80 9.80
CA GLY A 9 8.41 -16.86 8.32
C GLY A 9 8.21 -15.52 7.57
N GLU A 10 8.50 -14.37 8.19
CA GLU A 10 8.04 -13.06 7.71
C GLU A 10 8.81 -12.40 6.55
N PHE A 11 10.03 -12.86 6.25
CA PHE A 11 10.74 -12.38 5.06
C PHE A 11 10.49 -13.35 3.92
N GLU A 12 10.06 -12.82 2.77
CA GLU A 12 10.02 -13.60 1.54
C GLU A 12 11.42 -14.13 1.19
N PRO A 13 11.51 -15.22 0.40
CA PRO A 13 12.80 -15.70 -0.11
C PRO A 13 13.58 -14.56 -0.75
N GLN A 14 14.88 -14.48 -0.44
CA GLN A 14 15.75 -13.42 -0.93
C GLN A 14 16.63 -13.93 -2.06
N PRO A 15 17.08 -13.07 -2.99
CA PRO A 15 17.97 -13.49 -4.09
C PRO A 15 19.27 -14.18 -3.63
N TRP A 16 19.70 -13.90 -2.39
CA TRP A 16 20.89 -14.47 -1.77
C TRP A 16 20.61 -15.68 -0.87
N GLY A 17 19.35 -16.00 -0.55
CA GLY A 17 18.99 -17.07 0.39
C GLY A 17 17.78 -16.76 1.26
N GLU A 18 17.84 -17.08 2.55
CA GLU A 18 16.69 -17.03 3.46
C GLU A 18 17.00 -16.35 4.78
N ALA A 19 16.02 -15.64 5.34
CA ALA A 19 16.07 -15.09 6.68
C ALA A 19 15.14 -15.87 7.63
N ILE A 20 15.72 -16.45 8.69
CA ILE A 20 15.03 -17.36 9.61
C ILE A 20 15.07 -16.78 11.02
N LEU A 21 13.90 -16.55 11.60
CA LEU A 21 13.79 -16.17 13.01
C LEU A 21 14.01 -17.41 13.89
N ARG A 22 15.11 -17.42 14.65
CA ARG A 22 15.40 -18.51 15.61
C ARG A 22 14.76 -18.30 16.96
N SER A 23 14.78 -17.06 17.43
CA SER A 23 14.05 -16.62 18.62
C SER A 23 13.55 -15.20 18.36
N GLY A 24 12.64 -14.68 19.19
CA GLY A 24 12.06 -13.35 18.99
C GLY A 24 13.08 -12.22 18.77
N GLU A 25 14.33 -12.38 19.20
CA GLU A 25 15.39 -11.38 19.13
C GLU A 25 16.63 -11.86 18.35
N LEU A 26 16.57 -13.03 17.69
CA LEU A 26 17.69 -13.59 16.93
C LEU A 26 17.24 -14.05 15.54
N LEU A 27 17.80 -13.41 14.52
CA LEU A 27 17.60 -13.72 13.11
C LEU A 27 18.85 -14.39 12.52
N LEU A 28 18.67 -15.43 11.71
CA LEU A 28 19.71 -16.05 10.91
C LEU A 28 19.51 -15.73 9.44
N LEU A 29 20.56 -15.29 8.76
CA LEU A 29 20.58 -15.17 7.30
C LEU A 29 21.38 -16.34 6.75
N ARG A 30 20.70 -17.30 6.14
CA ARG A 30 21.33 -18.44 5.46
C ARG A 30 21.64 -18.02 4.04
N ILE A 31 22.90 -17.74 3.76
CA ILE A 31 23.35 -17.30 2.45
C ILE A 31 23.51 -18.54 1.56
N ALA A 32 22.63 -18.73 0.60
CA ALA A 32 22.70 -19.80 -0.39
C ALA A 32 23.46 -19.36 -1.65
N ARG A 33 23.38 -18.07 -1.99
CA ARG A 33 24.05 -17.47 -3.14
C ARG A 33 24.69 -16.15 -2.73
N ARG A 34 26.00 -16.05 -2.93
CA ARG A 34 26.79 -14.85 -2.63
C ARG A 34 26.54 -13.78 -3.71
N PRO A 35 26.12 -12.56 -3.32
CA PRO A 35 26.06 -11.42 -4.25
C PRO A 35 27.45 -11.03 -4.77
N ALA A 36 27.50 -10.49 -6.01
CA ALA A 36 28.76 -10.13 -6.68
C ALA A 36 29.49 -8.95 -6.00
N ASP A 37 28.75 -8.05 -5.36
CA ASP A 37 29.26 -6.94 -4.56
C ASP A 37 29.59 -7.35 -3.11
N HIS A 38 29.38 -8.61 -2.77
CA HIS A 38 29.50 -9.17 -1.42
C HIS A 38 28.59 -8.49 -0.38
N GLU A 39 27.53 -7.79 -0.78
CA GLU A 39 26.57 -7.18 0.13
C GLU A 39 25.25 -7.95 0.17
N VAL A 40 24.93 -8.49 1.33
CA VAL A 40 23.63 -9.09 1.61
C VAL A 40 22.69 -8.02 2.12
N ARG A 41 21.66 -7.70 1.34
CA ARG A 41 20.59 -6.79 1.73
C ARG A 41 19.36 -7.56 2.19
N LEU A 42 18.96 -7.36 3.44
CA LEU A 42 17.69 -7.82 4.00
C LEU A 42 16.74 -6.62 4.08
N PRO A 43 15.72 -6.55 3.21
CA PRO A 43 14.85 -5.39 3.16
C PRO A 43 13.84 -5.37 4.31
N GLY A 44 13.48 -4.16 4.77
CA GLY A 44 12.33 -3.98 5.65
C GLY A 44 12.53 -4.35 7.13
N LEU A 45 13.76 -4.56 7.61
CA LEU A 45 14.05 -4.82 9.02
C LEU A 45 13.89 -3.55 9.90
N ALA A 46 12.68 -3.38 10.46
CA ALA A 46 12.36 -2.25 11.32
C ALA A 46 13.08 -2.29 12.68
N THR A 47 13.34 -3.49 13.20
CA THR A 47 14.03 -3.67 14.50
C THR A 47 15.52 -3.43 14.37
N THR A 48 16.09 -2.66 15.28
CA THR A 48 17.51 -2.30 15.23
C THR A 48 18.41 -3.52 15.45
N PRO A 49 19.31 -3.85 14.51
CA PRO A 49 20.36 -4.83 14.76
C PRO A 49 21.31 -4.35 15.86
N ARG A 50 21.63 -5.23 16.81
CA ARG A 50 22.59 -5.00 17.88
C ARG A 50 23.96 -5.55 17.54
N HIS A 51 24.00 -6.80 17.06
CA HIS A 51 25.23 -7.49 16.65
C HIS A 51 24.97 -8.28 15.37
N VAL A 52 25.91 -8.21 14.44
CA VAL A 52 25.91 -8.99 13.21
C VAL A 52 27.23 -9.76 13.16
N VAL A 53 27.15 -11.08 13.24
CA VAL A 53 28.31 -11.97 13.33
C VAL A 53 28.13 -13.17 12.41
N GLU A 54 29.23 -13.82 12.03
CA GLU A 54 29.19 -15.14 11.41
C GLU A 54 28.90 -16.21 12.47
N ASP A 55 28.00 -17.16 12.19
CA ASP A 55 27.51 -18.13 13.18
C ASP A 55 28.59 -19.08 13.70
N HIS A 56 29.43 -19.62 12.82
CA HIS A 56 30.43 -20.62 13.20
C HIS A 56 31.68 -20.03 13.84
N THR A 57 32.09 -18.84 13.42
CA THR A 57 33.33 -18.21 13.88
C THR A 57 33.10 -17.16 14.96
N GLY A 58 31.87 -16.65 15.11
CA GLY A 58 31.57 -15.50 15.96
C GLY A 58 32.18 -14.18 15.47
N LYS A 59 32.82 -14.18 14.29
CA LYS A 59 33.49 -13.00 13.75
C LYS A 59 32.47 -11.90 13.45
N ALA A 60 32.71 -10.71 13.97
CA ALA A 60 31.88 -9.55 13.66
C ALA A 60 31.96 -9.21 12.17
N LEU A 61 30.79 -8.98 11.57
CA LEU A 61 30.68 -8.56 10.17
C LEU A 61 30.41 -7.06 10.10
N THR A 62 30.94 -6.42 9.06
CA THR A 62 30.61 -5.03 8.75
C THR A 62 29.17 -4.97 8.26
N TRP A 63 28.37 -4.10 8.86
CA TRP A 63 26.98 -3.90 8.47
C TRP A 63 26.59 -2.44 8.61
N ARG A 64 25.51 -2.07 7.94
CA ARG A 64 24.91 -0.74 8.01
C ARG A 64 23.40 -0.82 7.82
N ARG A 65 22.73 0.28 8.18
CA ARG A 65 21.34 0.52 7.80
C ARG A 65 21.28 1.39 6.55
N ASP A 66 20.36 1.05 5.67
CA ASP A 66 19.97 1.86 4.53
C ASP A 66 18.45 1.96 4.50
N GLY A 67 17.92 3.09 4.99
CA GLY A 67 16.48 3.22 5.28
C GLY A 67 16.02 2.17 6.31
N THR A 68 15.10 1.29 5.90
CA THR A 68 14.62 0.16 6.71
C THR A 68 15.42 -1.13 6.49
N ASP A 69 16.40 -1.11 5.60
CA ASP A 69 17.10 -2.33 5.19
C ASP A 69 18.34 -2.54 6.07
N LEU A 70 18.63 -3.81 6.35
CA LEU A 70 19.91 -4.24 6.87
C LEU A 70 20.79 -4.63 5.70
N VAL A 71 21.98 -4.01 5.60
CA VAL A 71 22.99 -4.41 4.64
C VAL A 71 24.22 -4.95 5.38
N VAL A 72 24.59 -6.19 5.08
CA VAL A 72 25.73 -6.90 5.69
C VAL A 72 26.76 -7.18 4.61
N ARG A 73 28.01 -6.79 4.84
CA ARG A 73 29.12 -7.11 3.95
C ARG A 73 29.74 -8.45 4.33
N LEU A 74 29.76 -9.37 3.38
CA LEU A 74 30.34 -10.70 3.54
C LEU A 74 31.87 -10.66 3.37
N PRO A 75 32.62 -11.57 4.01
CA PRO A 75 34.07 -11.72 3.77
C PRO A 75 34.34 -12.15 2.33
N GLU A 76 35.33 -11.58 1.63
CA GLU A 76 35.54 -11.78 0.18
C GLU A 76 35.76 -13.25 -0.25
N ALA A 77 36.39 -14.06 0.61
CA ALA A 77 36.68 -15.46 0.36
C ALA A 77 35.98 -16.39 1.37
N GLY A 78 35.85 -17.67 0.99
CA GLY A 78 35.28 -18.73 1.83
C GLY A 78 33.83 -19.10 1.46
N GLU A 79 33.33 -20.15 2.11
CA GLU A 79 31.96 -20.63 1.93
C GLU A 79 30.93 -19.56 2.31
N PRO A 80 29.73 -19.57 1.71
CA PRO A 80 28.65 -18.68 2.10
C PRO A 80 28.32 -18.85 3.60
N PRO A 81 28.53 -17.82 4.43
CA PRO A 81 28.35 -17.98 5.87
C PRO A 81 26.87 -18.01 6.25
N VAL A 82 26.54 -18.59 7.40
CA VAL A 82 25.30 -18.25 8.10
C VAL A 82 25.57 -17.01 8.95
N VAL A 83 24.80 -15.95 8.73
CA VAL A 83 24.94 -14.70 9.48
C VAL A 83 23.95 -14.66 10.62
N ARG A 84 24.42 -14.37 11.83
CA ARG A 84 23.62 -14.13 13.03
C ARG A 84 23.41 -12.66 13.26
N VAL A 85 22.15 -12.27 13.37
CA VAL A 85 21.72 -10.90 13.64
C VAL A 85 20.96 -10.90 14.97
N ALA A 86 21.61 -10.40 16.03
CA ALA A 86 20.94 -10.12 17.29
C ALA A 86 20.17 -8.81 17.17
N LEU A 87 18.92 -8.78 17.62
CA LEU A 87 18.01 -7.66 17.50
C LEU A 87 17.85 -6.92 18.83
N GLN A 88 17.59 -5.61 18.78
CA GLN A 88 17.24 -4.80 19.94
C GLN A 88 15.76 -4.97 20.27
N GLY A 89 15.39 -6.16 20.75
CA GLY A 89 14.02 -6.56 21.07
C GLY A 89 13.38 -7.45 19.99
N LYS A 90 12.06 -7.64 20.11
CA LYS A 90 11.29 -8.51 19.21
C LYS A 90 11.38 -8.06 17.75
N LEU A 91 11.52 -9.02 16.82
CA LEU A 91 11.48 -8.81 15.37
C LEU A 91 10.23 -8.00 14.97
N ARG A 92 10.46 -7.03 14.09
CA ARG A 92 9.47 -6.17 13.45
C ARG A 92 9.94 -5.86 12.05
N ILE A 93 9.02 -6.00 11.10
CA ILE A 93 9.27 -5.83 9.67
C ILE A 93 8.32 -4.79 9.09
N VAL A 94 8.80 -4.10 8.05
CA VAL A 94 8.03 -3.28 7.12
C VAL A 94 8.17 -3.93 5.74
N PRO A 95 7.14 -4.64 5.24
CA PRO A 95 7.12 -5.17 3.88
C PRO A 95 7.39 -4.08 2.85
N GLN A 96 8.07 -4.43 1.75
CA GLN A 96 8.47 -3.45 0.72
C GLN A 96 7.26 -2.78 0.03
N ASP A 97 6.13 -3.46 -0.05
CA ASP A 97 4.86 -2.98 -0.59
C ASP A 97 4.05 -2.16 0.44
N THR A 98 4.64 -1.80 1.59
CA THR A 98 3.95 -1.01 2.60
C THR A 98 3.67 0.40 2.10
N VAL A 99 2.39 0.75 1.98
CA VAL A 99 1.94 2.08 1.58
C VAL A 99 1.47 2.88 2.79
N THR A 100 1.97 4.11 2.90
CA THR A 100 1.55 5.07 3.92
C THR A 100 0.45 5.96 3.38
N ALA A 101 -0.55 6.26 4.22
CA ALA A 101 -1.60 7.20 3.86
C ALA A 101 -1.02 8.58 3.50
N ASN A 102 -1.62 9.23 2.49
CA ASN A 102 -1.30 10.61 2.13
C ASN A 102 -1.71 11.60 3.25
N ALA A 103 -1.55 12.90 3.02
CA ALA A 103 -1.88 13.93 4.01
C ALA A 103 -3.36 13.90 4.46
N ASP A 104 -4.26 13.47 3.58
CA ASP A 104 -5.70 13.37 3.83
C ASP A 104 -6.10 12.03 4.47
N GLY A 105 -5.12 11.16 4.74
CA GLY A 105 -5.35 9.83 5.31
C GLY A 105 -5.86 8.81 4.29
N VAL A 106 -5.67 9.05 2.99
CA VAL A 106 -6.10 8.16 1.90
C VAL A 106 -4.93 7.30 1.45
N TRP A 107 -5.20 6.02 1.16
CA TRP A 107 -4.30 5.12 0.43
C TRP A 107 -4.87 4.86 -0.95
N ASP A 108 -3.98 4.90 -1.93
CA ASP A 108 -4.27 4.54 -3.31
C ASP A 108 -3.23 3.53 -3.75
N LEU A 109 -3.68 2.32 -4.03
CA LEU A 109 -2.83 1.15 -4.18
C LEU A 109 -3.07 0.54 -5.55
N THR A 110 -1.98 0.19 -6.23
CA THR A 110 -1.99 -0.72 -7.38
C THR A 110 -1.40 -2.05 -6.91
N PRO A 111 -2.21 -2.97 -6.39
CA PRO A 111 -1.70 -4.22 -5.81
C PRO A 111 -0.98 -5.06 -6.86
N THR A 112 0.18 -5.59 -6.51
CA THR A 112 0.97 -6.52 -7.35
C THR A 112 0.76 -7.99 -6.97
N GLY A 113 0.01 -8.25 -5.90
CA GLY A 113 -0.27 -9.59 -5.38
C GLY A 113 -1.58 -9.66 -4.60
N THR A 114 -1.74 -10.73 -3.83
CA THR A 114 -2.95 -11.02 -3.04
C THR A 114 -2.97 -10.37 -1.66
N THR A 115 -1.89 -9.69 -1.28
CA THR A 115 -1.79 -8.92 -0.03
C THR A 115 -1.17 -7.57 -0.34
N ALA A 116 -1.67 -6.53 0.31
CA ALA A 116 -1.06 -5.21 0.35
C ALA A 116 -0.86 -4.80 1.81
N HIS A 117 0.14 -3.98 2.11
CA HIS A 117 0.44 -3.56 3.48
C HIS A 117 0.15 -2.08 3.69
N LEU A 118 -0.69 -1.75 4.68
CA LEU A 118 -1.11 -0.38 4.95
C LEU A 118 -0.53 0.14 6.26
N VAL A 119 -0.15 1.41 6.27
CA VAL A 119 0.24 2.12 7.50
C VAL A 119 -0.55 3.40 7.66
N ALA A 120 -1.25 3.51 8.80
CA ALA A 120 -1.96 4.72 9.18
C ALA A 120 -1.10 5.64 10.05
N ARG A 121 -1.19 6.94 9.79
CA ARG A 121 -0.53 7.98 10.60
C ARG A 121 -1.26 8.22 11.93
N ARG A 122 -2.55 7.90 11.99
CA ARG A 122 -3.43 8.02 13.17
C ARG A 122 -4.36 6.83 13.21
N ALA A 123 -4.80 6.45 14.40
CA ALA A 123 -5.78 5.39 14.56
C ALA A 123 -7.15 5.88 14.05
N GLY A 124 -7.93 4.99 13.44
CA GLY A 124 -9.28 5.32 12.99
C GLY A 124 -9.94 4.22 12.18
N ASP A 125 -11.24 4.38 11.95
CA ASP A 125 -12.01 3.51 11.07
C ASP A 125 -11.82 3.93 9.61
N VAL A 126 -11.55 2.95 8.75
CA VAL A 126 -11.46 3.15 7.30
C VAL A 126 -12.48 2.30 6.55
N GLY A 127 -12.88 2.75 5.37
CA GLY A 127 -13.55 1.94 4.37
C GLY A 127 -12.62 1.65 3.19
N ILE A 128 -12.93 0.61 2.44
CA ILE A 128 -12.13 0.12 1.30
C ILE A 128 -13.00 0.09 0.06
N ARG A 129 -12.47 0.54 -1.07
CA ARG A 129 -13.11 0.47 -2.38
C ARG A 129 -12.19 -0.28 -3.35
N PHE A 130 -12.68 -1.37 -3.94
CA PHE A 130 -11.93 -2.19 -4.88
C PHE A 130 -12.33 -1.91 -6.33
N VAL A 131 -11.36 -1.54 -7.16
CA VAL A 131 -11.57 -1.26 -8.58
C VAL A 131 -10.93 -2.38 -9.40
N GLY A 132 -11.71 -3.03 -10.27
CA GLY A 132 -11.24 -4.14 -11.07
C GLY A 132 -12.38 -4.94 -11.67
N MET A 133 -12.02 -6.09 -12.24
CA MET A 133 -12.96 -7.02 -12.87
C MET A 133 -13.05 -8.27 -12.00
N VAL A 134 -14.20 -8.47 -11.38
CA VAL A 134 -14.46 -9.62 -10.50
C VAL A 134 -15.82 -10.21 -10.88
N GLU A 135 -15.91 -11.53 -10.92
CA GLU A 135 -17.16 -12.24 -11.22
C GLU A 135 -18.27 -11.83 -10.24
N PRO A 136 -19.40 -11.24 -10.69
CA PRO A 136 -20.39 -10.61 -9.80
C PRO A 136 -20.90 -11.50 -8.67
N ASP A 137 -21.15 -12.79 -8.96
CA ASP A 137 -21.77 -13.72 -8.00
C ASP A 137 -20.74 -14.50 -7.16
N SER A 138 -19.44 -14.31 -7.44
CA SER A 138 -18.38 -14.94 -6.66
C SER A 138 -18.30 -14.37 -5.24
N ARG A 139 -18.05 -15.23 -4.24
CA ARG A 139 -17.95 -14.83 -2.83
C ARG A 139 -16.51 -14.58 -2.44
N HIS A 140 -16.27 -13.42 -1.83
CA HIS A 140 -14.96 -12.97 -1.38
C HIS A 140 -14.96 -12.72 0.12
N HIS A 141 -13.76 -12.76 0.70
CA HIS A 141 -13.55 -12.39 2.09
C HIS A 141 -12.45 -11.35 2.19
N ILE A 142 -12.85 -10.12 2.49
CA ILE A 142 -11.91 -9.01 2.66
C ILE A 142 -11.40 -9.03 4.08
N ARG A 143 -10.07 -9.06 4.22
CA ARG A 143 -9.38 -9.07 5.51
C ARG A 143 -8.54 -7.82 5.67
N LEU A 144 -8.77 -7.07 6.73
CA LEU A 144 -7.93 -5.93 7.13
C LEU A 144 -7.95 -5.81 8.65
N ALA A 145 -6.79 -5.57 9.25
CA ALA A 145 -6.63 -5.44 10.71
C ALA A 145 -7.21 -6.63 11.50
N GLY A 146 -7.11 -7.85 10.95
CA GLY A 146 -7.66 -9.06 11.55
C GLY A 146 -9.19 -9.18 11.49
N ARG A 147 -9.91 -8.17 10.99
CA ARG A 147 -11.35 -8.27 10.70
C ARG A 147 -11.58 -8.87 9.32
N ARG A 148 -12.72 -9.55 9.16
CA ARG A 148 -13.12 -10.22 7.93
C ARG A 148 -14.56 -9.84 7.56
N TYR A 149 -14.78 -9.43 6.32
CA TYR A 149 -16.11 -9.19 5.75
C TYR A 149 -16.34 -10.10 4.56
N GLY A 150 -17.47 -10.80 4.52
CA GLY A 150 -17.93 -11.55 3.35
C GLY A 150 -18.68 -10.63 2.41
N VAL A 151 -18.35 -10.64 1.12
CA VAL A 151 -19.01 -9.83 0.08
C VAL A 151 -19.11 -10.63 -1.22
N THR A 152 -20.09 -10.29 -2.04
CA THR A 152 -20.16 -10.71 -3.45
C THR A 152 -19.19 -9.92 -4.31
N GLY A 153 -18.83 -10.41 -5.50
CA GLY A 153 -18.04 -9.66 -6.48
C GLY A 153 -18.73 -8.36 -6.92
N HIS A 154 -20.07 -8.38 -6.98
CA HIS A 154 -20.87 -7.19 -7.23
C HIS A 154 -20.68 -6.13 -6.13
N GLU A 155 -20.89 -6.50 -4.86
CA GLU A 155 -20.67 -5.58 -3.72
C GLU A 155 -19.22 -5.09 -3.67
N LEU A 156 -18.26 -5.99 -3.90
CA LEU A 156 -16.82 -5.71 -3.90
C LEU A 156 -16.46 -4.57 -4.84
N THR A 157 -17.02 -4.59 -6.05
CA THR A 157 -16.70 -3.64 -7.12
C THR A 157 -17.67 -2.48 -7.23
N ARG A 158 -18.77 -2.45 -6.47
CA ARG A 158 -19.80 -1.39 -6.52
C ARG A 158 -20.00 -0.61 -5.23
N THR A 159 -19.48 -1.10 -4.12
CA THR A 159 -19.65 -0.48 -2.81
C THR A 159 -18.32 -0.29 -2.08
N THR A 160 -18.32 0.53 -1.03
CA THR A 160 -17.24 0.53 -0.04
C THR A 160 -17.50 -0.57 1.00
N ILE A 161 -16.43 -1.18 1.50
CA ILE A 161 -16.45 -2.24 2.50
C ILE A 161 -15.81 -1.71 3.79
N GLY A 162 -16.48 -1.91 4.92
CA GLY A 162 -16.01 -1.47 6.23
C GLY A 162 -17.16 -1.22 7.19
N PRO A 163 -16.90 -0.62 8.38
CA PRO A 163 -15.62 -0.03 8.81
C PRO A 163 -14.57 -1.05 9.29
N PHE A 164 -13.29 -0.74 9.03
CA PHE A 164 -12.15 -1.46 9.59
C PHE A 164 -11.34 -0.56 10.55
N PRO A 165 -11.09 -0.97 11.80
CA PRO A 165 -10.30 -0.19 12.74
C PRO A 165 -8.83 -0.38 12.42
N VAL A 166 -8.17 0.68 11.95
CA VAL A 166 -6.74 0.66 11.63
C VAL A 166 -5.96 1.32 12.76
N PRO A 167 -5.03 0.61 13.42
CA PRO A 167 -4.17 1.20 14.43
C PRO A 167 -3.17 2.22 13.88
N GLU A 168 -2.83 3.22 14.69
CA GLU A 168 -1.75 4.16 14.39
C GLU A 168 -0.39 3.45 14.32
N ARG A 169 0.43 3.80 13.31
CA ARG A 169 1.83 3.38 13.18
C ARG A 169 2.02 1.87 13.31
N ARG A 170 1.07 1.09 12.82
CA ARG A 170 1.21 -0.36 12.65
C ARG A 170 0.98 -0.69 11.20
N VAL A 171 1.75 -1.64 10.70
CA VAL A 171 1.53 -2.19 9.38
C VAL A 171 0.36 -3.16 9.50
N VAL A 172 -0.59 -3.02 8.59
CA VAL A 172 -1.82 -3.80 8.58
C VAL A 172 -1.94 -4.49 7.22
N PRO A 173 -1.94 -5.83 7.17
CA PRO A 173 -2.13 -6.54 5.92
C PRO A 173 -3.59 -6.42 5.46
N LEU A 174 -3.75 -6.11 4.18
CA LEU A 174 -4.99 -6.10 3.44
C LEU A 174 -4.98 -7.29 2.47
N GLY A 175 -5.94 -8.20 2.61
CA GLY A 175 -6.19 -9.22 1.59
C GLY A 175 -6.82 -8.61 0.34
N VAL A 176 -6.21 -8.83 -0.82
CA VAL A 176 -6.63 -8.31 -2.13
C VAL A 176 -7.16 -9.47 -2.99
N PRO A 177 -8.45 -9.44 -3.37
CA PRO A 177 -9.02 -10.44 -4.29
C PRO A 177 -8.39 -10.41 -5.69
N THR A 178 -8.34 -11.56 -6.35
CA THR A 178 -7.93 -11.67 -7.76
C THR A 178 -8.82 -10.81 -8.66
N GLY A 179 -8.23 -10.15 -9.65
CA GLY A 179 -8.95 -9.30 -10.62
C GLY A 179 -9.10 -7.84 -10.17
N VAL A 180 -8.79 -7.53 -8.91
CA VAL A 180 -8.62 -6.16 -8.43
C VAL A 180 -7.37 -5.56 -9.06
N ARG A 181 -7.51 -4.35 -9.61
CA ARG A 181 -6.43 -3.58 -10.24
C ARG A 181 -6.01 -2.38 -9.42
N ARG A 182 -6.92 -1.86 -8.59
CA ARG A 182 -6.66 -0.72 -7.72
C ARG A 182 -7.50 -0.80 -6.46
N VAL A 183 -6.96 -0.31 -5.36
CA VAL A 183 -7.66 -0.24 -4.08
C VAL A 183 -7.55 1.17 -3.52
N LEU A 184 -8.70 1.75 -3.16
CA LEU A 184 -8.75 3.01 -2.43
C LEU A 184 -9.14 2.70 -0.98
N VAL A 185 -8.39 3.23 -0.03
CA VAL A 185 -8.72 3.15 1.39
C VAL A 185 -8.82 4.58 1.90
N ALA A 186 -9.89 4.90 2.62
CA ALA A 186 -10.09 6.25 3.16
C ALA A 186 -10.76 6.18 4.53
N PRO A 187 -10.56 7.20 5.40
CA PRO A 187 -11.26 7.27 6.68
C PRO A 187 -12.77 7.29 6.47
N VAL A 188 -13.50 6.64 7.37
CA VAL A 188 -14.96 6.72 7.38
C VAL A 188 -15.39 8.17 7.63
N GLY A 189 -16.37 8.64 6.85
CA GLY A 189 -16.79 10.05 6.84
C GLY A 189 -16.15 10.90 5.75
N THR A 190 -15.23 10.33 4.95
CA THR A 190 -14.59 11.04 3.83
C THR A 190 -15.38 10.88 2.53
N VAL A 191 -15.47 11.94 1.73
CA VAL A 191 -15.83 11.85 0.31
C VAL A 191 -14.54 12.00 -0.48
N LEU A 192 -14.26 11.04 -1.36
CA LEU A 192 -12.99 10.93 -2.08
C LEU A 192 -13.20 11.11 -3.58
N ALA A 193 -12.48 12.05 -4.19
CA ALA A 193 -12.30 12.10 -5.64
C ALA A 193 -11.05 11.30 -6.05
N SER A 194 -11.17 10.50 -7.12
CA SER A 194 -10.09 9.69 -7.67
C SER A 194 -10.15 9.73 -9.19
N ILE A 195 -9.02 9.59 -9.88
CA ILE A 195 -8.94 9.61 -11.34
C ILE A 195 -8.53 8.23 -11.82
N HIS A 196 -9.34 7.63 -12.69
CA HIS A 196 -9.14 6.27 -13.21
C HIS A 196 -8.75 6.37 -14.68
N PRO A 197 -7.60 5.83 -15.09
CA PRO A 197 -7.15 5.90 -16.48
C PRO A 197 -7.99 5.00 -17.39
N GLY A 198 -8.39 5.54 -18.52
CA GLY A 198 -8.83 4.80 -19.71
C GLY A 198 -7.72 4.79 -20.78
N ARG A 199 -8.06 4.38 -22.00
CA ARG A 199 -7.11 4.36 -23.13
C ARG A 199 -6.78 5.76 -23.62
N ASP A 200 -7.81 6.54 -23.93
CA ASP A 200 -7.72 7.91 -24.46
C ASP A 200 -8.58 8.90 -23.63
N GLU A 201 -8.98 8.48 -22.43
CA GLU A 201 -9.89 9.21 -21.56
C GLU A 201 -9.53 8.94 -20.10
N VAL A 202 -9.98 9.80 -19.20
CA VAL A 202 -9.93 9.56 -17.77
C VAL A 202 -11.34 9.59 -17.21
N THR A 203 -11.58 8.77 -16.18
CA THR A 203 -12.82 8.85 -15.40
C THR A 203 -12.52 9.51 -14.07
N VAL A 204 -13.15 10.65 -13.80
CA VAL A 204 -13.16 11.26 -12.47
C VAL A 204 -14.25 10.56 -11.66
N VAL A 205 -13.89 9.88 -10.57
CA VAL A 205 -14.80 9.11 -9.74
C VAL A 205 -14.85 9.69 -8.34
N VAL A 206 -16.04 10.04 -7.88
CA VAL A 206 -16.31 10.44 -6.49
C VAL A 206 -16.92 9.27 -5.73
N THR A 207 -16.36 8.94 -4.57
CA THR A 207 -16.81 7.84 -3.70
C THR A 207 -17.13 8.36 -2.31
N ASN A 208 -18.28 7.99 -1.77
CA ASN A 208 -18.70 8.36 -0.42
C ASN A 208 -18.32 7.26 0.59
N PHE A 209 -17.28 7.50 1.41
CA PHE A 209 -16.92 6.64 2.54
C PHE A 209 -17.64 7.06 3.85
N GLY A 210 -18.61 7.96 3.76
CA GLY A 210 -19.43 8.44 4.86
C GLY A 210 -20.58 7.51 5.24
N ARG A 211 -21.39 7.99 6.20
CA ARG A 211 -22.60 7.32 6.70
C ARG A 211 -23.90 8.02 6.29
N THR A 212 -23.78 9.18 5.64
CA THR A 212 -24.89 9.99 5.14
C THR A 212 -24.68 10.26 3.67
N SER A 213 -25.76 10.49 2.92
CA SER A 213 -25.67 10.89 1.52
C SER A 213 -24.89 12.20 1.40
N ALA A 214 -24.10 12.31 0.33
CA ALA A 214 -23.21 13.44 0.07
C ALA A 214 -23.67 14.21 -1.17
N ARG A 215 -23.33 15.48 -1.20
CA ARG A 215 -23.51 16.36 -2.35
C ARG A 215 -22.30 17.28 -2.48
N GLY A 216 -22.03 17.75 -3.68
CA GLY A 216 -20.89 18.62 -3.89
C GLY A 216 -20.54 18.84 -5.36
N GLU A 217 -19.37 19.41 -5.54
CA GLU A 217 -18.78 19.71 -6.83
C GLU A 217 -17.38 19.09 -6.90
N VAL A 218 -17.02 18.57 -8.06
CA VAL A 218 -15.66 18.13 -8.37
C VAL A 218 -15.17 18.85 -9.61
N ALA A 219 -13.96 19.39 -9.55
CA ALA A 219 -13.28 20.00 -10.67
C ALA A 219 -11.99 19.24 -11.00
N LEU A 220 -11.61 19.18 -12.27
CA LEU A 220 -10.35 18.63 -12.76
C LEU A 220 -9.51 19.76 -13.35
N PRO A 221 -8.76 20.51 -12.52
CA PRO A 221 -7.82 21.50 -13.02
C PRO A 221 -6.75 20.81 -13.86
N LEU A 222 -6.55 21.31 -15.09
CA LEU A 222 -5.59 20.76 -16.03
C LEU A 222 -4.26 21.54 -15.99
N PRO A 223 -3.11 20.86 -16.18
CA PRO A 223 -1.84 21.53 -16.41
C PRO A 223 -1.89 22.45 -17.64
N PRO A 224 -1.04 23.50 -17.71
CA PRO A 224 -0.96 24.38 -18.87
C PRO A 224 -0.76 23.60 -20.18
N GLY A 225 -1.50 23.98 -21.23
CA GLY A 225 -1.46 23.35 -22.54
C GLY A 225 -2.31 22.07 -22.67
N CYS A 226 -2.96 21.62 -21.60
CA CYS A 226 -3.93 20.53 -21.66
C CYS A 226 -5.36 21.10 -21.74
N THR A 227 -6.24 20.38 -22.44
CA THR A 227 -7.66 20.67 -22.53
C THR A 227 -8.47 19.40 -22.25
N ALA A 228 -9.69 19.56 -21.75
CA ALA A 228 -10.63 18.47 -21.56
C ALA A 228 -12.03 18.90 -21.99
N THR A 229 -12.87 17.93 -22.37
CA THR A 229 -14.24 18.18 -22.81
C THR A 229 -15.11 18.78 -21.72
N GLU A 230 -14.87 18.38 -20.48
CA GLU A 230 -15.56 18.87 -19.29
C GLU A 230 -14.57 18.82 -18.13
N GLN A 231 -14.62 19.81 -17.24
CA GLN A 231 -13.68 19.93 -16.12
C GLN A 231 -14.38 20.10 -14.79
N THR A 232 -15.70 20.26 -14.76
CA THR A 232 -16.46 20.51 -13.54
C THR A 232 -17.75 19.71 -13.57
N TRP A 233 -18.04 19.01 -12.49
CA TRP A 233 -19.26 18.21 -12.34
C TRP A 233 -19.85 18.41 -10.96
N THR A 234 -21.17 18.37 -10.88
CA THR A 234 -21.90 18.37 -9.61
C THR A 234 -22.53 17.00 -9.38
N PHE A 235 -22.70 16.66 -8.10
CA PHE A 235 -23.45 15.48 -7.68
C PHE A 235 -24.31 15.82 -6.48
N ASP A 236 -25.48 15.21 -6.41
CA ASP A 236 -26.41 15.34 -5.30
C ASP A 236 -26.91 13.94 -4.90
N GLY A 237 -27.19 13.76 -3.61
CA GLY A 237 -27.71 12.49 -3.09
C GLY A 237 -26.80 11.27 -3.27
N LEU A 238 -25.47 11.41 -3.29
CA LEU A 238 -24.55 10.27 -3.39
C LEU A 238 -24.59 9.45 -2.09
N ASP A 239 -25.27 8.31 -2.12
CA ASP A 239 -25.48 7.46 -0.94
C ASP A 239 -24.18 6.90 -0.33
N PRO A 240 -24.21 6.56 0.98
CA PRO A 240 -23.10 5.89 1.65
C PRO A 240 -22.60 4.66 0.89
N GLY A 241 -21.29 4.60 0.71
CA GLY A 241 -20.60 3.52 0.03
C GLY A 241 -20.75 3.48 -1.49
N ARG A 242 -21.50 4.41 -2.10
CA ARG A 242 -21.63 4.49 -3.56
C ARG A 242 -20.55 5.36 -4.18
N SER A 243 -20.42 5.20 -5.50
CA SER A 243 -19.56 6.00 -6.35
C SER A 243 -20.34 6.54 -7.55
N ILE A 244 -19.99 7.73 -8.01
CA ILE A 244 -20.39 8.30 -9.30
C ILE A 244 -19.14 8.63 -10.10
N GLY A 245 -19.20 8.55 -11.43
CA GLY A 245 -18.04 8.81 -12.28
C GLY A 245 -18.41 9.54 -13.56
N TRP A 246 -17.51 10.40 -14.02
CA TRP A 246 -17.62 11.16 -15.26
C TRP A 246 -16.41 10.91 -16.13
N VAL A 247 -16.67 10.58 -17.39
CA VAL A 247 -15.62 10.33 -18.37
C VAL A 247 -15.31 11.63 -19.09
N THR A 248 -14.03 11.97 -19.18
CA THR A 248 -13.57 13.10 -19.99
C THR A 248 -12.32 12.74 -20.78
N ARG A 249 -12.25 13.21 -22.02
CA ARG A 249 -11.06 13.09 -22.86
C ARG A 249 -10.12 14.24 -22.56
N ILE A 250 -8.86 13.93 -22.28
CA ILE A 250 -7.79 14.92 -22.11
C ILE A 250 -6.92 14.92 -23.35
N THR A 251 -6.66 16.12 -23.88
CA THR A 251 -5.71 16.33 -24.98
C THR A 251 -4.65 17.33 -24.54
N GLY A 252 -3.41 17.11 -24.95
CA GLY A 252 -2.29 17.98 -24.57
C GLY A 252 -0.95 17.50 -25.13
N PRO A 253 0.14 18.21 -24.83
CA PRO A 253 1.48 17.79 -25.21
C PRO A 253 1.86 16.47 -24.53
N ALA A 254 2.57 15.62 -25.28
CA ALA A 254 3.03 14.32 -24.80
C ALA A 254 3.87 14.42 -23.51
N GLY A 255 3.74 13.41 -22.66
CA GLY A 255 4.53 13.27 -21.44
C GLY A 255 3.69 13.00 -20.19
N ASP A 256 4.40 12.77 -19.08
CA ASP A 256 3.79 12.47 -17.79
C ASP A 256 3.28 13.76 -17.13
N ARG A 257 2.02 13.74 -16.70
CA ARG A 257 1.32 14.87 -16.08
C ARG A 257 0.59 14.39 -14.84
N GLU A 258 0.87 15.00 -13.69
CA GLU A 258 0.05 14.77 -12.49
C GLU A 258 -1.27 15.52 -12.62
N LEU A 259 -2.36 14.78 -12.47
CA LEU A 259 -3.72 15.29 -12.37
C LEU A 259 -4.21 15.16 -10.94
N ARG A 260 -4.92 16.17 -10.46
CA ARG A 260 -5.56 16.14 -9.15
C ARG A 260 -6.95 16.73 -9.26
N ALA A 261 -7.96 15.90 -9.00
CA ALA A 261 -9.33 16.40 -8.86
C ALA A 261 -9.41 17.28 -7.61
N ARG A 262 -10.08 18.42 -7.68
CA ARG A 262 -10.46 19.25 -6.54
C ARG A 262 -11.90 18.91 -6.18
N LEU A 263 -12.15 18.54 -4.92
CA LEU A 263 -13.46 18.12 -4.45
C LEU A 263 -13.95 19.05 -3.36
N GLU A 264 -15.19 19.51 -3.49
CA GLU A 264 -15.91 20.31 -2.49
C GLU A 264 -17.21 19.61 -2.13
N ALA A 265 -17.18 18.80 -1.07
CA ALA A 265 -18.29 17.94 -0.64
C ALA A 265 -18.55 18.00 0.89
N GLY A 266 -18.09 19.06 1.55
CA GLY A 266 -18.27 19.29 2.98
C GLY A 266 -17.03 18.99 3.83
N ARG A 267 -17.25 18.59 5.10
CA ARG A 267 -16.23 18.65 6.16
C ARG A 267 -15.00 17.74 5.97
N ARG A 268 -15.07 16.71 5.12
CA ARG A 268 -13.94 15.82 4.79
C ARG A 268 -13.98 15.42 3.32
N SER A 269 -13.52 16.33 2.48
CA SER A 269 -13.18 16.05 1.08
C SER A 269 -11.71 15.67 0.98
N ALA A 270 -11.41 14.65 0.18
CA ALA A 270 -10.05 14.25 -0.13
C ALA A 270 -9.94 13.95 -1.62
N SER A 271 -8.71 14.00 -2.13
CA SER A 271 -8.43 13.67 -3.52
C SER A 271 -7.21 12.77 -3.62
N SER A 272 -7.31 11.73 -4.45
CA SER A 272 -6.14 10.93 -4.82
C SER A 272 -5.54 11.48 -6.11
N PRO A 273 -4.29 11.98 -6.11
CA PRO A 273 -3.62 12.39 -7.33
C PRO A 273 -3.37 11.19 -8.24
N TYR A 274 -3.27 11.44 -9.54
CA TYR A 274 -2.99 10.41 -10.53
C TYR A 274 -2.07 10.96 -11.62
N VAL A 275 -1.04 10.22 -11.99
CA VAL A 275 -0.15 10.59 -13.10
C VAL A 275 -0.69 9.97 -14.39
N VAL A 276 -1.12 10.81 -15.33
CA VAL A 276 -1.49 10.39 -16.69
C VAL A 276 -0.29 10.56 -17.60
N ARG A 277 -0.16 9.68 -18.59
CA ARG A 277 0.80 9.82 -19.69
C ARG A 277 0.02 10.12 -20.96
N LEU A 278 0.22 11.32 -21.51
CA LEU A 278 -0.37 11.79 -22.77
C LEU A 278 0.55 11.49 -23.96
#